data_AF-A0A516KFD4-F1
#
_entry.id   AF-A0A516KFD4-F1
#
_cell.length_a   1.000
_cell.length_b   1.000
_cell.length_c   1.000
_cell.angle_alpha   90.00
_cell.angle_beta   90.00
_cell.angle_gamma   90.00
#
_symmetry.space_group_name_H-M   'P 1'
#
loop_
_entity.id
_entity.type
_entity.pdbx_description
1 polymer ?
#
loop_
_entity_poly.entity_id
_entity_poly.type
_entity_poly.pdbx_seq_one_letter_code
_entity_poly.pdbx_strand_id
1 'polypeptide(L)' 'MKYVMEALRKREAEQKLPGIKLDIDYQLVTLHDAMIENNEQEKQKAIQNLKELRKQLIELSTPLEL' A
#
# COMPACT_ATOMS: atom_id res chain seq x y z
N MET A 1 -10.55 26.59 9.61
CA MET A 1 -9.33 25.76 9.83
C MET A 1 -9.53 24.29 9.52
N LYS A 2 -10.62 23.63 9.95
CA LYS A 2 -10.91 22.20 9.68
C LYS A 2 -10.84 21.82 8.18
N TYR A 3 -11.52 22.58 7.31
CA TYR A 3 -11.52 22.35 5.86
C TYR A 3 -10.14 22.49 5.18
N VAL A 4 -9.27 23.36 5.70
CA VAL A 4 -7.92 23.56 5.15
C VAL A 4 -7.04 22.35 5.47
N MET A 5 -7.15 21.82 6.69
CA MET A 5 -6.43 20.62 7.09
C MET A 5 -6.90 19.38 6.32
N GLU A 6 -8.21 19.24 6.08
CA GLU A 6 -8.76 18.14 5.27
C GLU A 6 -8.29 18.21 3.80
N ALA A 7 -8.28 19.40 3.21
CA ALA A 7 -7.79 19.61 1.85
C ALA A 7 -6.28 19.29 1.71
N LEU A 8 -5.47 19.66 2.70
CA LEU A 8 -4.04 19.33 2.73
C LEU A 8 -3.82 17.81 2.82
N ARG A 9 -4.50 17.12 3.74
CA ARG A 9 -4.39 15.65 3.87
C ARG A 9 -4.85 14.92 2.61
N LYS A 10 -5.93 15.38 1.97
CA LYS A 10 -6.41 14.81 0.71
C LYS A 10 -5.37 14.92 -0.40
N ARG A 11 -4.73 16.08 -0.52
CA ARG A 11 -3.66 16.31 -1.51
C ARG A 11 -2.43 15.45 -1.25
N GLU A 12 -2.05 15.27 0.01
CA GLU A 12 -0.95 14.36 0.39
C GLU A 12 -1.30 12.90 0.06
N ALA A 13 -2.54 12.48 0.32
CA ALA A 13 -2.99 11.14 -0.04
C ALA A 13 -2.98 10.93 -1.55
N GLU A 14 -3.48 11.89 -2.34
CA GLU A 14 -3.44 11.86 -3.81
C GLU A 14 -2.02 11.73 -4.38
N GLN A 15 -1.01 12.30 -3.70
CA GLN A 15 0.39 12.18 -4.11
C GLN A 15 1.01 10.83 -3.75
N LYS A 16 0.66 10.25 -2.60
CA LYS A 16 1.26 9.00 -2.10
C LYS A 16 0.60 7.74 -2.66
N LEU A 17 -0.70 7.81 -2.95
CA LEU A 17 -1.51 6.66 -3.41
C LEU A 17 -0.95 5.99 -4.68
N PRO A 18 -0.47 6.71 -5.72
CA PRO A 18 0.09 6.08 -6.90
C PRO A 18 1.35 5.26 -6.61
N GLY A 19 2.24 5.75 -5.73
CA GLY A 19 3.45 5.03 -5.33
C GLY A 19 3.12 3.73 -4.59
N ILE A 20 2.20 3.79 -3.63
CA ILE A 20 1.77 2.60 -2.88
C ILE A 20 1.12 1.55 -3.79
N LYS A 21 0.32 1.98 -4.76
CA LYS A 21 -0.26 1.07 -5.76
C LYS A 21 0.82 0.40 -6.60
N LEU A 22 1.80 1.16 -7.07
CA LEU A 22 2.93 0.61 -7.83
C LEU A 22 3.72 -0.41 -6.99
N ASP A 23 3.97 -0.11 -5.72
CA ASP A 23 4.66 -1.02 -4.81
C ASP A 23 3.84 -2.30 -4.57
N ILE A 24 2.52 -2.20 -4.48
CA ILE A 24 1.62 -3.37 -4.39
C ILE A 24 1.72 -4.21 -5.66
N ASP A 25 1.62 -3.60 -6.84
CA ASP A 25 1.72 -4.30 -8.11
C ASP A 25 3.08 -5.02 -8.22
N TYR A 26 4.16 -4.37 -7.82
CA TYR A 26 5.50 -4.97 -7.77
C TYR A 26 5.55 -6.17 -6.81
N GLN A 27 5.06 -6.04 -5.57
CA GLN A 27 5.10 -7.14 -4.61
C GLN A 27 4.18 -8.31 -5.02
N LEU A 28 3.10 -8.06 -5.76
CA LEU A 28 2.26 -9.12 -6.33
C LEU A 28 3.00 -9.91 -7.40
N VAL A 29 3.79 -9.25 -8.25
CA VAL A 29 4.69 -9.91 -9.22
C VAL A 29 5.74 -10.73 -8.48
N THR A 30 6.43 -10.16 -7.49
CA THR A 30 7.40 -10.89 -6.66
C THR A 30 6.78 -12.12 -5.98
N LEU A 31 5.56 -11.98 -5.46
CA LEU A 31 4.86 -13.10 -4.82
C LEU A 31 4.53 -14.20 -5.83
N HIS A 32 4.04 -13.84 -7.01
CA HIS A 32 3.75 -14.78 -8.09
C HIS A 32 5.00 -15.59 -8.48
N ASP A 33 6.13 -14.91 -8.69
CA ASP A 33 7.37 -15.55 -9.10
C ASP A 33 7.92 -16.46 -7.98
N ALA A 34 7.91 -16.00 -6.72
CA ALA A 34 8.30 -16.80 -5.58
C ALA A 34 7.43 -18.06 -5.41
N MET A 35 6.14 -17.99 -5.75
CA MET A 35 5.24 -19.14 -5.75
C MET A 35 5.59 -20.15 -6.85
N ILE A 36 5.93 -19.70 -8.06
CA ILE A 36 6.36 -20.57 -9.16
C ILE A 36 7.69 -21.26 -8.81
N GLU A 37 8.63 -20.52 -8.23
CA GLU A 37 9.95 -21.03 -7.87
C GLU A 37 9.95 -21.88 -6.57
N ASN A 38 8.80 -22.01 -5.90
CA ASN A 38 8.68 -22.62 -4.56
C ASN A 38 9.66 -22.01 -3.53
N ASN A 39 9.98 -20.73 -3.71
CA ASN A 39 10.84 -19.99 -2.79
C ASN A 39 10.01 -19.47 -1.61
N GLU A 40 9.88 -20.31 -0.58
CA GLU A 40 9.03 -19.99 0.57
C GLU A 40 9.54 -18.77 1.35
N GLN A 41 10.85 -18.51 1.38
CA GLN A 41 11.40 -17.33 2.05
C GLN A 41 10.95 -16.03 1.36
N GLU A 42 11.11 -15.94 0.04
CA GLU A 42 10.74 -14.74 -0.71
C GLU A 42 9.22 -14.56 -0.74
N LYS A 43 8.45 -15.66 -0.80
CA LYS A 43 6.99 -15.65 -0.68
C LYS A 43 6.53 -15.06 0.66
N GLN A 44 7.09 -15.52 1.79
CA GLN A 44 6.71 -15.00 3.11
C GLN A 44 7.05 -13.52 3.25
N LYS A 45 8.21 -13.11 2.73
CA LYS A 45 8.63 -11.71 2.70
C LYS A 45 7.70 -10.83 1.85
N ALA A 46 7.35 -11.27 0.64
CA ALA A 46 6.42 -10.56 -0.24
C ALA A 46 5.03 -10.42 0.41
N ILE A 47 4.53 -11.48 1.06
CA ILE A 47 3.27 -11.43 1.82
C ILE A 47 3.34 -10.42 2.97
N GLN A 48 4.45 -10.37 3.71
CA GLN A 48 4.61 -9.40 4.80
C GLN A 48 4.63 -7.97 4.27
N ASN A 49 5.36 -7.70 3.19
CA ASN A 49 5.39 -6.38 2.55
C ASN A 49 4.00 -5.96 2.05
N LEU A 50 3.26 -6.87 1.42
CA LEU A 50 1.88 -6.62 0.96
C LEU A 50 0.93 -6.27 2.12
N LYS A 51 1.10 -6.88 3.30
CA LYS A 51 0.31 -6.52 4.49
C LYS A 51 0.58 -5.09 4.95
N GLU A 52 1.84 -4.66 4.97
CA GLU A 52 2.20 -3.29 5.34
C GLU A 52 1.71 -2.28 4.31
N LEU A 53 1.87 -2.56 3.02
CA LEU A 53 1.37 -1.71 1.94
C LEU A 53 -0.15 -1.59 1.96
N ARG A 54 -0.87 -2.69 2.23
CA ARG A 54 -2.33 -2.68 2.41
C ARG A 54 -2.74 -1.78 3.58
N LYS A 55 -2.01 -1.83 4.71
CA LYS A 55 -2.29 -0.98 5.86
C LYS A 55 -2.15 0.51 5.49
N GLN A 56 -1.05 0.88 4.83
CA GLN A 56 -0.83 2.24 4.34
C GLN A 56 -1.91 2.68 3.34
N LEU A 57 -2.32 1.79 2.44
CA LEU A 57 -3.38 2.07 1.47
C LEU A 57 -4.71 2.39 2.19
N ILE A 58 -5.09 1.58 3.19
CA ILE A 58 -6.31 1.78 3.98
C ILE A 58 -6.24 3.10 4.76
N GLU A 59 -5.12 3.39 5.41
CA GLU A 59 -4.92 4.66 6.15
C GLU A 59 -5.07 5.89 5.25
N LEU A 60 -4.68 5.79 3.98
CA LEU A 60 -4.80 6.88 3.01
C LEU A 60 -6.15 6.93 2.30
N SER A 61 -6.84 5.80 2.16
CA SER A 61 -8.13 5.73 1.45
C SER A 61 -9.34 5.96 2.35
N THR A 62 -9.21 5.76 3.66
CA THR A 62 -10.33 5.89 4.61
C THR A 62 -10.39 7.32 5.13
N PRO A 63 -11.48 8.07 4.89
CA PRO A 63 -11.73 9.29 5.64
C PRO A 63 -11.92 8.91 7.11
N LEU A 64 -11.18 9.52 8.04
CA LEU A 64 -11.54 9.45 9.46
C LEU A 64 -12.90 10.14 9.62
N GLU A 65 -13.98 9.38 9.63
CA GLU A 65 -15.25 9.82 10.19
C GLU A 65 -15.08 9.90 11.72
N LEU A 66 -14.81 11.11 12.21
CA LEU A 66 -14.99 11.55 13.60
C LEU A 66 -15.84 12.83 13.61
#